data_AF-A0A290DW32-F1
#
_entry.id   AF-A0A290DW32-F1
#
_cell.length_a   1.000
_cell.length_b   1.000
_cell.length_c   1.000
_cell.angle_alpha   90.00
_cell.angle_beta   90.00
_cell.angle_gamma   90.00
#
_symmetry.space_group_name_H-M   'P 1'
#
loop_
_entity.id
_entity.type
_entity.pdbx_description
1 polymer ?
#
loop_
_entity_poly.entity_id
_entity_poly.type
_entity_poly.pdbx_seq_one_letter_code
_entity_poly.pdbx_strand_id
1 'polypeptide(L)'
;MPSALAALLFLGLSLSQGTSTQKQTLSKPVIWVKPSFMIPEGKLAIIWCQGTHEAAEYQLHFEGGLSAFKRPKSPGMSNRVKFPIPSMTSQTAGQYRCFYRSGELWSEPSDPLDLVVT
;
A
#
# COMPACT_ATOMS: atom_id res chain seq x y z
N MET A 1 -44.30 44.62 -41.79
CA MET A 1 -44.40 43.59 -40.73
C MET A 1 -43.21 42.65 -40.85
N PRO A 2 -42.02 43.00 -40.32
CA PRO A 2 -40.88 42.10 -40.31
C PRO A 2 -40.95 41.20 -39.06
N SER A 3 -41.03 39.90 -39.33
CA SER A 3 -41.17 38.81 -38.37
C SER A 3 -39.96 38.71 -37.46
N ALA A 4 -40.23 38.56 -36.16
CA ALA A 4 -39.26 38.29 -35.12
C ALA A 4 -38.50 36.97 -35.39
N LEU A 5 -37.18 37.06 -35.58
CA LEU A 5 -36.23 35.99 -35.33
C LEU A 5 -35.07 36.66 -34.57
N ALA A 6 -35.28 36.91 -33.28
CA ALA A 6 -34.87 35.99 -32.22
C ALA A 6 -33.36 35.73 -32.32
N ALA A 7 -32.65 36.50 -31.49
CA ALA A 7 -31.26 36.34 -31.15
C ALA A 7 -30.92 34.90 -30.76
N LEU A 8 -29.60 34.63 -30.75
CA LEU A 8 -28.91 33.53 -30.05
C LEU A 8 -28.72 32.24 -30.84
N LEU A 9 -27.65 32.18 -31.63
CA LEU A 9 -26.92 30.93 -31.88
C LEU A 9 -25.40 31.16 -31.78
N PHE A 10 -24.96 31.66 -30.62
CA PHE A 10 -23.59 31.44 -30.16
C PHE A 10 -23.61 30.17 -29.29
N LEU A 11 -23.33 29.01 -29.90
CA LEU A 11 -23.06 27.77 -29.15
C LEU A 11 -21.68 27.26 -29.55
N GLY A 12 -20.66 27.97 -29.06
CA GLY A 12 -19.31 27.41 -28.96
C GLY A 12 -19.28 26.42 -27.80
N LEU A 13 -19.66 25.17 -28.05
CA LEU A 13 -19.47 24.08 -27.10
C LEU A 13 -18.06 23.53 -27.28
N SER A 14 -17.06 24.17 -26.68
CA SER A 14 -15.80 23.48 -26.40
C SER A 14 -16.05 22.52 -25.24
N LEU A 15 -16.42 21.27 -25.54
CA LEU A 15 -16.22 20.18 -24.59
C LEU A 15 -14.71 19.98 -24.47
N SER A 16 -14.07 20.72 -23.58
CA SER A 16 -12.83 20.25 -22.98
C SER A 16 -13.21 19.10 -22.06
N GLN A 17 -13.39 17.91 -22.63
CA GLN A 17 -13.26 16.68 -21.88
C GLN A 17 -11.80 16.63 -21.40
N GLY A 18 -11.56 17.25 -20.26
CA GLY A 18 -10.46 16.84 -19.39
C GLY A 18 -10.79 15.41 -18.97
N THR A 19 -10.43 14.44 -19.82
CA THR A 19 -10.28 13.07 -19.36
C THR A 19 -9.17 13.13 -18.34
N SER A 20 -9.54 13.29 -17.07
CA SER A 20 -8.64 13.02 -15.97
C SER A 20 -8.23 11.57 -16.13
N THR A 21 -7.09 11.33 -16.77
CA THR A 21 -6.40 10.05 -16.72
C THR A 21 -6.06 9.86 -15.25
N GLN A 22 -6.99 9.29 -14.48
CA GLN A 22 -6.77 8.92 -13.11
C GLN A 22 -5.74 7.81 -13.14
N LYS A 23 -4.46 8.19 -13.03
CA LYS A 23 -3.36 7.26 -12.78
C LYS A 23 -3.77 6.50 -11.52
N GLN A 24 -4.10 5.21 -11.67
CA GLN A 24 -4.63 4.41 -10.59
C GLN A 24 -3.52 4.22 -9.55
N THR A 25 -3.51 5.07 -8.52
CA THR A 25 -2.54 5.00 -7.43
C THR A 25 -3.09 4.06 -6.36
N LEU A 26 -2.32 3.02 -6.04
CA LEU A 26 -2.64 2.10 -4.95
C LEU A 26 -2.41 2.79 -3.60
N SER A 27 -3.32 2.60 -2.64
CA SER A 27 -3.15 3.11 -1.27
C SER A 27 -1.90 2.49 -0.62
N LYS A 28 -1.16 3.25 0.20
CA LYS A 28 -0.04 2.67 0.97
C LYS A 28 -0.54 1.59 1.95
N PRO A 29 0.22 0.50 2.16
CA PRO A 29 -0.14 -0.52 3.13
C PRO A 29 0.06 -0.05 4.57
N VAL A 30 -0.62 -0.72 5.51
CA VAL A 30 -0.46 -0.52 6.95
C VAL A 30 0.44 -1.63 7.48
N ILE A 31 1.45 -1.26 8.28
CA ILE A 31 2.39 -2.17 8.92
C ILE A 31 2.28 -2.04 10.45
N TRP A 32 2.37 -3.16 11.16
CA TRP A 32 2.47 -3.18 12.63
C TRP A 32 3.10 -4.48 13.11
N VAL A 33 3.39 -4.56 14.40
CA VAL A 33 4.01 -5.74 15.03
C VAL A 33 3.21 -6.22 16.23
N LYS A 34 3.34 -7.52 16.52
CA LYS A 34 2.93 -8.14 17.78
C LYS A 34 4.11 -8.88 18.41
N PRO A 35 4.27 -8.86 19.75
CA PRO A 35 3.36 -8.25 20.73
C PRO A 35 3.51 -6.71 20.84
N SER A 36 4.72 -6.18 20.66
CA SER A 36 5.05 -4.75 20.73
C SER A 36 6.27 -4.44 19.84
N PHE A 37 6.67 -3.17 19.72
CA PHE A 37 7.87 -2.75 18.97
C PHE A 37 9.18 -2.91 19.76
N MET A 38 9.11 -2.95 21.09
CA MET A 38 10.22 -3.34 21.97
C MET A 38 10.07 -4.82 22.29
N ILE A 39 11.02 -5.64 21.87
CA ILE A 39 10.90 -7.10 21.95
C ILE A 39 12.19 -7.67 22.55
N PRO A 40 12.09 -8.47 23.61
CA PRO A 40 13.29 -9.06 24.21
C PRO A 40 14.06 -9.96 23.25
N GLU A 41 15.38 -9.99 23.42
CA GLU A 41 16.23 -10.91 22.67
C GLU A 41 15.73 -12.36 22.78
N GLY A 42 15.76 -13.09 21.68
CA GLY A 42 15.28 -14.48 21.61
C GLY A 42 13.77 -14.64 21.48
N LYS A 43 12.97 -13.57 21.58
CA LYS A 43 11.50 -13.66 21.52
C LYS A 43 10.96 -13.55 20.09
N LEU A 44 9.82 -14.20 19.87
CA LEU A 44 9.07 -14.16 18.63
C LEU A 44 8.42 -12.79 18.43
N ALA A 45 8.63 -12.21 17.25
CA ALA A 45 7.86 -11.09 16.75
C ALA A 45 7.07 -11.49 15.50
N ILE A 46 5.89 -10.93 15.32
CA ILE A 46 5.10 -11.10 14.09
C ILE A 46 4.81 -9.72 13.52
N ILE A 47 5.48 -9.41 12.42
CA ILE A 47 5.16 -8.25 11.60
C ILE A 47 3.94 -8.60 10.76
N TRP A 48 2.98 -7.69 10.75
CA TRP A 48 1.80 -7.74 9.92
C TRP A 48 1.87 -6.67 8.87
N CYS A 49 1.41 -7.01 7.69
CA CYS A 49 1.19 -6.04 6.62
C CYS A 49 -0.21 -6.22 6.05
N GLN A 50 -0.88 -5.08 5.83
CA GLN A 50 -2.22 -5.00 5.28
C GLN A 50 -2.24 -4.10 4.05
N GLY A 51 -2.66 -4.65 2.93
CA GLY A 51 -2.92 -3.93 1.68
C GLY A 51 -4.41 -3.90 1.37
N THR A 52 -4.74 -3.84 0.08
CA THR A 52 -6.13 -3.97 -0.39
C THR A 52 -6.51 -5.45 -0.57
N HIS A 53 -7.78 -5.70 -0.87
CA HIS A 53 -8.29 -7.06 -1.10
C HIS A 53 -7.72 -7.70 -2.37
N GLU A 54 -7.35 -6.87 -3.34
CA GLU A 54 -6.78 -7.25 -4.64
C GLU A 54 -5.26 -7.49 -4.57
N ALA A 55 -4.65 -7.29 -3.40
CA ALA A 55 -3.23 -7.53 -3.21
C ALA A 55 -2.88 -8.99 -3.50
N ALA A 56 -2.05 -9.20 -4.53
CA ALA A 56 -1.61 -10.51 -4.98
C ALA A 56 -0.29 -10.94 -4.31
N GLU A 57 0.51 -9.97 -3.87
CA GLU A 57 1.84 -10.19 -3.31
C GLU A 57 2.21 -9.07 -2.34
N TYR A 58 2.98 -9.41 -1.31
CA TYR A 58 3.51 -8.51 -0.30
C TYR A 58 5.02 -8.66 -0.20
N GLN A 59 5.73 -7.55 -0.04
CA GLN A 59 7.15 -7.52 0.26
C GLN A 59 7.39 -6.84 1.61
N LEU A 60 8.24 -7.44 2.43
CA LEU A 60 8.79 -6.83 3.62
C LEU A 60 10.22 -6.42 3.32
N HIS A 61 10.52 -5.15 3.52
CA HIS A 61 11.85 -4.58 3.41
C HIS A 61 12.39 -4.29 4.81
N PHE A 62 13.67 -4.57 5.01
CA PHE A 62 14.43 -4.29 6.24
C PHE A 62 15.65 -3.45 5.86
N GLU A 63 15.83 -2.30 6.50
CA GLU A 63 16.94 -1.36 6.22
C GLU A 63 17.10 -1.05 4.71
N GLY A 64 15.96 -0.86 4.03
CA GLY A 64 15.90 -0.54 2.60
C GLY A 64 16.11 -1.72 1.63
N GLY A 65 16.42 -2.92 2.14
CA GLY A 65 16.58 -4.14 1.34
C GLY A 65 15.38 -5.08 1.43
N LEU A 66 15.13 -5.85 0.37
CA LEU A 66 14.11 -6.90 0.38
C LEU A 66 14.51 -8.01 1.37
N SER A 67 13.71 -8.21 2.42
CA SER A 67 13.94 -9.22 3.45
C SER A 67 13.08 -10.47 3.24
N ALA A 68 11.81 -10.29 2.89
CA ALA A 68 10.89 -11.39 2.65
C ALA A 68 9.76 -10.99 1.69
N PHE A 69 9.14 -11.99 1.06
CA PHE A 69 7.91 -11.79 0.30
C PHE A 69 6.86 -12.85 0.66
N LYS A 70 5.59 -12.54 0.45
CA LYS A 70 4.48 -13.45 0.76
C LYS A 70 3.29 -13.20 -0.14
N ARG A 71 2.65 -14.29 -0.60
CA ARG A 71 1.34 -14.25 -1.24
C ARG A 71 0.25 -14.50 -0.18
N PRO A 72 -0.86 -13.75 -0.19
CA PRO A 72 -1.98 -14.03 0.70
C PRO A 72 -2.57 -15.40 0.38
N LYS A 73 -3.04 -16.11 1.42
CA LYS A 73 -3.58 -17.48 1.28
C LYS A 73 -4.85 -17.54 0.44
N SER A 74 -5.63 -16.46 0.47
CA SER A 74 -6.90 -16.33 -0.24
C SER A 74 -7.00 -14.89 -0.76
N PRO A 75 -6.45 -14.62 -1.96
CA PRO A 75 -6.60 -13.31 -2.62
C PRO A 75 -8.09 -12.92 -2.71
N GLY A 76 -8.41 -11.64 -2.56
CA GLY A 76 -9.79 -11.12 -2.50
C GLY A 76 -10.46 -11.24 -1.12
N MET A 77 -10.15 -12.29 -0.34
CA MET A 77 -10.77 -12.52 0.97
C MET A 77 -9.88 -12.10 2.16
N SER A 78 -8.56 -12.26 2.03
CA SER A 78 -7.58 -11.84 3.03
C SER A 78 -6.66 -10.76 2.47
N ASN A 79 -6.75 -9.55 3.01
CA ASN A 79 -5.92 -8.40 2.67
C ASN A 79 -4.68 -8.26 3.59
N ARG A 80 -4.31 -9.33 4.30
CA ARG A 80 -3.24 -9.31 5.30
C ARG A 80 -2.31 -10.51 5.18
N VAL A 81 -1.03 -10.28 5.49
CA VAL A 81 0.00 -11.32 5.63
C VAL A 81 0.80 -11.14 6.92
N LYS A 82 1.43 -12.24 7.35
CA LYS A 82 2.31 -12.29 8.53
C LYS A 82 3.74 -12.62 8.11
N PHE A 83 4.69 -11.86 8.63
CA PHE A 83 6.13 -12.13 8.56
C PHE A 83 6.65 -12.39 9.98
N PRO A 84 6.84 -13.66 10.37
CA PRO A 84 7.40 -13.99 11.67
C PRO A 84 8.91 -13.72 11.69
N ILE A 85 9.40 -13.10 12.76
CA ILE A 85 10.81 -13.07 13.16
C ILE A 85 10.93 -14.05 14.33
N PRO A 86 11.40 -15.30 14.10
CA PRO A 86 11.34 -16.36 15.10
C PRO A 86 12.06 -16.01 16.41
N SER A 87 13.15 -15.26 16.31
CA SER A 87 13.99 -14.83 17.41
C SER A 87 14.51 -13.43 17.12
N MET A 88 14.10 -12.45 17.92
CA MET A 88 14.65 -11.10 17.85
C MET A 88 16.11 -11.08 18.30
N THR A 89 16.96 -10.39 17.56
CA THR A 89 18.37 -10.14 17.86
C THR A 89 18.73 -8.69 17.52
N SER A 90 19.94 -8.27 17.87
CA SER A 90 20.48 -6.97 17.42
C SER A 90 20.54 -6.81 15.90
N GLN A 91 20.66 -7.92 15.15
CA GLN A 91 20.71 -7.90 13.68
C GLN A 91 19.33 -7.77 13.03
N THR A 92 18.25 -8.10 13.75
CA THR A 92 16.87 -7.97 13.26
C THR A 92 16.18 -6.72 13.82
N ALA A 93 16.82 -5.99 14.72
CA ALA A 93 16.39 -4.67 15.17
C ALA A 93 16.70 -3.63 14.09
N GLY A 94 15.78 -2.70 13.87
CA GLY A 94 15.89 -1.70 12.81
C GLY A 94 14.56 -1.40 12.15
N GLN A 95 14.62 -0.70 11.02
CA GLN A 95 13.45 -0.19 10.32
C GLN A 95 12.90 -1.17 9.29
N TYR A 96 11.60 -1.45 9.40
CA TYR A 96 10.85 -2.25 8.45
C TYR A 96 9.85 -1.41 7.68
N ARG A 97 9.65 -1.74 6.40
CA ARG A 97 8.58 -1.20 5.55
C ARG A 97 7.93 -2.32 4.75
N CYS A 98 6.64 -2.16 4.45
CA CYS A 98 5.93 -3.10 3.62
C CYS A 98 5.47 -2.46 2.30
N PHE A 99 5.40 -3.28 1.26
CA PHE A 99 4.82 -2.97 -0.04
C PHE A 99 3.85 -4.08 -0.42
N TYR A 100 2.89 -3.78 -1.28
CA TYR A 100 2.12 -4.84 -1.94
C TYR A 100 1.96 -4.56 -3.43
N ARG A 101 1.67 -5.62 -4.18
CA ARG A 101 1.37 -5.56 -5.60
C ARG A 101 -0.09 -5.94 -5.84
N SER A 102 -0.78 -5.17 -6.66
CA SER A 102 -2.12 -5.47 -7.18
C SER A 102 -2.09 -5.37 -8.70
N GLY A 103 -2.36 -6.48 -9.39
CA GLY A 103 -2.10 -6.58 -10.83
C GLY A 103 -0.61 -6.33 -11.14
N GLU A 104 -0.34 -5.38 -12.04
CA GLU A 104 1.02 -4.99 -12.43
C GLU A 104 1.57 -3.80 -11.64
N LEU A 105 0.79 -3.24 -10.70
CA LEU A 105 1.15 -2.04 -9.96
C LEU A 105 1.64 -2.36 -8.55
N TRP A 106 2.72 -1.71 -8.15
CA TRP A 106 3.21 -1.69 -6.77
C TRP A 106 2.64 -0.48 -6.01
N SER A 107 2.35 -0.69 -4.73
CA SER A 107 2.00 0.39 -3.81
C SER A 107 3.22 1.25 -3.48
N GLU A 108 2.97 2.44 -2.96
CA GLU A 108 3.96 3.16 -2.15
C GLU A 108 4.33 2.34 -0.90
N PRO A 109 5.50 2.60 -0.28
CA PRO A 109 5.86 1.98 0.99
C PRO A 109 4.87 2.33 2.11
N SER A 110 4.70 1.42 3.06
CA SER A 110 4.10 1.76 4.35
C SER A 110 4.89 2.85 5.08
N ASP A 111 4.25 3.39 6.12
CA ASP A 111 5.00 4.10 7.17
C ASP A 111 6.07 3.16 7.77
N PRO A 112 7.20 3.70 8.27
CA PRO A 112 8.24 2.88 8.86
C PRO A 112 7.76 2.24 10.17
N LEU A 113 8.27 1.05 10.44
CA LEU A 113 8.12 0.33 11.70
C LEU A 113 9.51 0.05 12.27
N ASP A 114 9.91 0.82 13.27
CA ASP A 114 11.19 0.63 13.96
C ASP A 114 11.04 -0.41 15.07
N LEU A 115 11.75 -1.52 14.95
CA LEU A 115 11.81 -2.57 15.97
C LEU A 115 13.06 -2.44 16.80
N VAL A 116 12.90 -2.52 18.12
CA VAL A 116 13.99 -2.42 19.10
C VAL A 116 14.09 -3.74 19.85
N VAL A 117 15.31 -4.25 19.98
CA VAL A 117 15.61 -5.40 20.84
C VAL A 117 15.91 -4.93 22.26
N THR A 118 15.45 -5.66 23.28
CA THR A 118 15.69 -5.36 24.70
C THR A 118 16.31 -6.52 25.45
#